data_AF-A0A4U5ZUA3-F1
#
_entry.id   AF-A0A4U5ZUA3-F1
#
_cell.length_a   1.000
_cell.length_b   1.000
_cell.length_c   1.000
_cell.angle_alpha   90.00
_cell.angle_beta   90.00
_cell.angle_gamma   90.00
#
_symmetry.space_group_name_H-M   'P 1'
#
loop_
_entity.id
_entity.type
_entity.pdbx_description
1 polymer ?
#
loop_
_entity_poly.entity_id
_entity_poly.type
_entity_poly.pdbx_seq_one_letter_code
_entity_poly.pdbx_strand_id
1 'polypeptide(L)'
;MRKILTVIALAATLAGCATSKYGSFVHDAPAAYNQTIATDAVKQLVKLYPPAQTRLELQQATPDPFGIALVTDLRAQGYAVMEYKPDGNAAAAPAASSAAAKPATPQAQGGYPLRYVLDQFSDSNLYRLTVMVGSQSLTRAYLAQNNTMVPAGAWVRKE
;
A
#
# COMPACT_ATOMS: atom_id res chain seq x y z
N MET A 1 -28.78 27.53 -30.99
CA MET A 1 -29.04 27.14 -29.58
C MET A 1 -29.16 25.62 -29.39
N ARG A 2 -29.93 24.88 -30.21
CA ARG A 2 -30.09 23.41 -30.11
C ARG A 2 -28.78 22.60 -30.20
N LYS A 3 -27.82 23.03 -31.03
CA LYS A 3 -26.50 22.38 -31.21
C LYS A 3 -25.53 22.62 -30.04
N ILE A 4 -25.70 23.72 -29.30
CA ILE A 4 -24.86 24.03 -28.12
C ILE A 4 -25.30 23.17 -26.93
N LEU A 5 -26.61 22.93 -26.79
CA LEU A 5 -27.18 22.03 -25.78
C LEU A 5 -26.70 20.58 -25.94
N THR A 6 -26.48 20.11 -27.17
CA THR A 6 -25.98 18.74 -27.42
C THR A 6 -24.51 18.57 -27.02
N VAL A 7 -23.69 19.62 -27.17
CA VAL A 7 -22.26 19.60 -26.78
C VAL A 7 -22.10 19.61 -25.26
N ILE A 8 -22.95 20.35 -24.54
CA ILE A 8 -22.93 20.39 -23.06
C ILE A 8 -23.39 19.04 -22.47
N ALA A 9 -24.40 18.40 -23.07
CA ALA A 9 -24.87 17.08 -22.63
C ALA A 9 -23.81 15.97 -22.84
N LEU A 10 -22.97 16.08 -23.88
CA LEU A 10 -21.91 15.12 -24.15
C LEU A 10 -20.67 15.29 -23.25
N ALA A 11 -20.42 16.51 -22.75
CA ALA A 11 -19.32 16.79 -21.84
C ALA A 11 -19.55 16.29 -20.40
N ALA A 12 -20.82 16.11 -19.99
CA ALA A 12 -21.20 15.70 -18.64
C ALA A 12 -20.98 14.21 -18.34
N THR A 13 -20.71 13.37 -19.35
CA THR A 13 -20.52 11.92 -19.16
C THR A 13 -19.06 11.50 -18.96
N LEU A 14 -18.10 12.44 -19.04
CA LEU A 14 -16.67 12.16 -18.83
C LEU A 14 -16.21 12.31 -17.37
N ALA A 15 -17.12 12.49 -16.41
CA ALA A 15 -16.82 12.36 -14.99
C ALA A 15 -16.63 10.88 -14.61
N GLY A 16 -15.67 10.20 -15.25
CA GLY A 16 -15.18 8.91 -14.81
C GLY A 16 -14.50 9.11 -13.45
N CYS A 17 -15.13 8.61 -12.38
CA CYS A 17 -14.51 8.58 -11.07
C CYS A 17 -13.19 7.82 -11.20
N ALA A 18 -12.07 8.51 -10.95
CA ALA A 18 -10.76 7.91 -10.78
C ALA A 18 -10.82 7.00 -9.54
N THR A 19 -11.31 5.77 -9.72
CA THR A 19 -11.40 4.79 -8.65
C THR A 19 -9.98 4.45 -8.25
N SER A 20 -9.62 4.75 -7.00
CA SER A 20 -8.31 4.40 -6.47
C SER A 20 -8.16 2.88 -6.51
N LYS A 21 -7.13 2.37 -7.19
CA LYS A 21 -6.89 0.93 -7.35
C LYS A 21 -6.33 0.28 -6.08
N TYR A 22 -5.76 1.08 -5.20
CA TYR A 22 -5.07 0.64 -3.99
C TYR A 22 -5.54 1.46 -2.80
N GLY A 23 -5.48 0.88 -1.60
CA GLY A 23 -6.03 1.47 -0.39
C GLY A 23 -6.85 0.47 0.42
N SER A 24 -7.42 0.96 1.51
CA SER A 24 -8.49 0.25 2.21
C SER A 24 -9.83 0.56 1.55
N PHE A 25 -10.57 -0.48 1.19
CA PHE A 25 -11.94 -0.45 0.67
C PHE A 25 -12.96 -0.87 1.74
N VAL A 26 -12.49 -1.08 2.97
CA VAL A 26 -13.33 -1.40 4.12
C VAL A 26 -14.00 -0.12 4.62
N HIS A 27 -15.32 -0.17 4.78
CA HIS A 27 -16.11 0.92 5.34
C HIS A 27 -16.48 0.61 6.79
N ASP A 28 -16.46 1.63 7.65
CA ASP A 28 -16.95 1.59 9.04
C ASP A 28 -16.36 0.49 9.95
N ALA A 29 -15.17 -0.04 9.64
CA ALA A 29 -14.51 -1.01 10.51
C ALA A 29 -13.93 -0.35 11.77
N PRO A 30 -14.01 -1.01 12.95
CA PRO A 30 -13.35 -0.54 14.16
C PRO A 30 -11.86 -0.28 13.96
N ALA A 31 -11.34 0.80 14.55
CA ALA A 31 -9.91 1.16 14.45
C ALA A 31 -8.98 0.01 14.91
N ALA A 32 -9.39 -0.76 15.92
CA ALA A 32 -8.64 -1.92 16.42
C ALA A 32 -8.43 -3.01 15.36
N TYR A 33 -9.33 -3.13 14.37
CA TYR A 33 -9.20 -4.14 13.31
C TYR A 33 -8.05 -3.77 12.39
N ASN A 34 -8.03 -2.51 11.95
CA ASN A 34 -6.98 -1.96 11.10
C ASN A 34 -5.61 -2.10 11.76
N GLN A 35 -5.49 -1.75 13.05
CA GLN A 35 -4.25 -1.91 13.80
C GLN A 35 -3.81 -3.37 13.89
N THR A 36 -4.72 -4.30 14.22
CA THR A 36 -4.39 -5.72 14.36
C THR A 36 -3.85 -6.32 13.05
N ILE A 37 -4.53 -6.00 11.94
CA ILE A 37 -4.12 -6.45 10.60
C ILE A 37 -2.77 -5.82 10.21
N ALA A 38 -2.57 -4.52 10.46
CA ALA A 38 -1.32 -3.82 10.18
C ALA A 38 -0.14 -4.43 10.94
N THR A 39 -0.29 -4.67 12.24
CA THR A 39 0.75 -5.28 13.06
C THR A 39 1.11 -6.68 12.60
N ASP A 40 0.13 -7.51 12.20
CA ASP A 40 0.40 -8.84 11.64
C ASP A 40 1.13 -8.76 10.29
N ALA A 41 0.73 -7.83 9.42
CA ALA A 41 1.39 -7.59 8.15
C ALA A 41 2.86 -7.17 8.34
N VAL A 42 3.12 -6.25 9.27
CA VAL A 42 4.48 -5.80 9.57
C VAL A 42 5.34 -6.94 10.13
N LYS A 43 4.78 -7.79 11.00
CA LYS A 43 5.50 -9.00 11.47
C LYS A 43 5.93 -9.91 10.30
N GLN A 44 5.10 -10.02 9.27
CA GLN A 44 5.45 -10.79 8.08
C GLN A 44 6.49 -10.08 7.22
N LEU A 45 6.38 -8.75 7.06
CA LEU A 45 7.37 -7.95 6.33
C LEU A 45 8.75 -8.02 6.99
N VAL A 46 8.85 -7.98 8.32
CA VAL A 46 10.13 -8.10 9.04
C VAL A 46 10.85 -9.41 8.72
N LYS A 47 10.12 -10.51 8.56
CA LYS A 47 10.71 -11.81 8.21
C LYS A 47 11.28 -11.86 6.79
N LEU A 48 10.66 -11.13 5.86
CA LEU A 48 10.96 -11.23 4.43
C LEU A 48 11.84 -10.09 3.90
N TYR A 49 11.73 -8.93 4.53
CA TYR A 49 12.42 -7.70 4.15
C TYR A 49 12.99 -7.06 5.41
N PRO A 50 14.12 -7.52 5.97
CA PRO A 50 14.58 -7.08 7.28
C PRO A 50 14.74 -5.55 7.39
N PRO A 51 14.43 -4.96 8.57
CA PRO A 51 14.64 -3.54 8.81
C PRO A 51 16.12 -3.15 8.74
N ALA A 52 16.42 -1.86 8.61
CA ALA A 52 17.76 -1.28 8.36
C ALA A 52 18.45 -1.69 7.03
N GLN A 53 18.06 -2.79 6.40
CA GLN A 53 18.52 -3.21 5.07
C GLN A 53 17.50 -2.94 3.95
N THR A 54 16.28 -2.56 4.35
CA THR A 54 15.16 -2.32 3.44
C THR A 54 14.65 -0.90 3.60
N ARG A 55 14.58 -0.16 2.49
CA ARG A 55 13.75 1.04 2.36
C ARG A 55 12.45 0.66 1.68
N LEU A 56 11.31 1.07 2.23
CA LEU A 56 9.99 0.87 1.66
C LEU A 56 9.45 2.20 1.14
N GLU A 57 8.89 2.19 -0.05
CA GLU A 57 8.41 3.40 -0.73
C GLU A 57 6.93 3.26 -1.06
N LEU A 58 6.07 3.98 -0.35
CA LEU A 58 4.64 3.93 -0.59
C LEU A 58 4.29 4.53 -1.95
N GLN A 59 3.54 3.76 -2.73
CA GLN A 59 3.09 4.14 -4.08
C GLN A 59 1.60 4.50 -4.12
N GLN A 60 1.02 4.80 -2.95
CA GLN A 60 -0.35 5.23 -2.77
C GLN A 60 -0.42 6.13 -1.54
N ALA A 61 -1.39 7.06 -1.53
CA ALA A 61 -1.72 7.79 -0.32
C ALA A 61 -2.26 6.83 0.74
N THR A 62 -1.96 7.11 2.01
CA THR A 62 -2.41 6.30 3.16
C THR A 62 -3.21 7.13 4.16
N PRO A 63 -4.29 7.81 3.73
CA PRO A 63 -5.15 8.55 4.65
C PRO A 63 -6.07 7.63 5.46
N ASP A 64 -6.21 6.36 5.06
CA ASP A 64 -7.09 5.41 5.72
C ASP A 64 -6.49 4.84 7.01
N PRO A 65 -7.33 4.40 7.98
CA PRO A 65 -6.86 3.92 9.28
C PRO A 65 -5.86 2.76 9.22
N PHE A 66 -6.00 1.85 8.24
CA PHE A 66 -5.04 0.77 8.05
C PHE A 66 -3.69 1.30 7.55
N GLY A 67 -3.71 2.20 6.56
CA GLY A 67 -2.51 2.84 6.03
C GLY A 67 -1.71 3.59 7.10
N ILE A 68 -2.40 4.36 7.95
CA ILE A 68 -1.79 5.08 9.08
C ILE A 68 -1.13 4.08 10.06
N ALA A 69 -1.85 3.02 10.43
CA ALA A 69 -1.32 1.99 11.33
C ALA A 69 -0.11 1.26 10.72
N LEU A 70 -0.17 0.90 9.43
CA LEU A 70 0.91 0.25 8.70
C LEU A 70 2.19 1.09 8.71
N VAL A 71 2.09 2.37 8.35
CA VAL A 71 3.25 3.28 8.32
C VAL A 71 3.84 3.47 9.72
N THR A 72 2.98 3.60 10.73
CA THR A 72 3.39 3.75 12.13
C THR A 72 4.16 2.52 12.60
N ASP A 73 3.61 1.32 12.38
CA ASP A 73 4.22 0.05 12.80
C ASP A 73 5.53 -0.21 12.04
N LEU A 74 5.60 0.09 10.74
CA LEU A 74 6.85 -0.02 9.97
C LEU A 74 7.96 0.88 10.54
N ARG A 75 7.64 2.12 10.90
CA ARG A 75 8.61 3.03 11.53
C ARG A 75 9.04 2.53 12.90
N ALA A 76 8.10 2.03 13.70
CA ALA A 76 8.39 1.44 15.00
C ALA A 76 9.32 0.22 14.89
N GLN A 77 9.27 -0.53 13.79
CA GLN A 77 10.20 -1.62 13.49
C GLN A 77 11.54 -1.17 12.88
N GLY A 78 11.76 0.13 12.68
CA GLY A 78 13.02 0.69 12.18
C GLY A 78 13.18 0.70 10.66
N TYR A 79 12.08 0.61 9.90
CA TYR A 79 12.14 0.80 8.44
C TYR A 79 12.35 2.27 8.07
N ALA A 80 13.14 2.49 7.02
CA ALA A 80 13.09 3.73 6.27
C ALA A 80 11.86 3.71 5.34
N VAL A 81 10.80 4.46 5.70
CA VAL A 81 9.56 4.55 4.92
C VAL A 81 9.46 5.89 4.21
N MET A 82 9.44 5.85 2.87
CA MET A 82 9.16 7.02 2.04
C MET A 82 7.67 7.05 1.72
N GLU A 83 6.96 8.04 2.24
CA GLU A 83 5.52 8.20 2.00
C GLU A 83 5.24 8.74 0.60
N TYR A 84 4.07 8.39 0.08
CA TYR A 84 3.63 8.82 -1.24
C TYR A 84 3.43 10.33 -1.28
N LYS A 85 4.16 10.99 -2.16
CA LYS A 85 3.88 12.37 -2.58
C LYS A 85 3.27 12.30 -3.97
N PRO A 86 2.00 12.70 -4.16
CA PRO A 86 1.43 12.83 -5.49
C PRO A 86 2.14 13.97 -6.20
N ASP A 87 3.23 13.65 -6.91
CA ASP A 87 4.04 14.65 -7.57
C ASP A 87 3.53 14.91 -8.99
N GLY A 88 3.33 16.18 -9.31
CA GLY A 88 3.72 16.71 -10.61
C GLY A 88 5.21 17.04 -10.72
N ASN A 89 5.98 16.95 -9.62
CA ASN A 89 7.42 17.22 -9.60
C ASN A 89 8.16 16.16 -8.79
N ALA A 90 8.45 15.02 -9.42
CA ALA A 90 9.56 14.20 -9.00
C ALA A 90 10.80 15.07 -9.14
N ALA A 91 11.31 15.61 -8.03
CA ALA A 91 12.63 16.22 -8.01
C ALA A 91 13.61 15.13 -8.45
N ALA A 92 14.05 15.21 -9.70
CA ALA A 92 15.12 14.40 -10.22
C ALA A 92 16.29 14.52 -9.24
N ALA A 93 16.62 13.41 -8.58
CA ALA A 93 17.88 13.30 -7.88
C ALA A 93 18.98 13.65 -8.89
N PRO A 94 19.96 14.52 -8.55
CA PRO A 94 21.03 14.81 -9.48
C PRO A 94 21.76 13.51 -9.79
N ALA A 95 21.82 13.17 -11.08
CA ALA A 95 22.68 12.12 -11.58
C ALA A 95 24.12 12.50 -11.24
N ALA A 96 24.63 11.97 -10.13
CA ALA A 96 26.02 12.10 -9.78
C ALA A 96 26.85 11.28 -10.78
N SER A 97 27.69 11.99 -11.52
CA SER A 97 28.60 11.50 -12.54
C SER A 97 29.47 10.32 -12.07
N SER A 98 29.73 9.43 -13.03
CA SER A 98 30.65 8.30 -12.97
C SER A 98 31.99 8.62 -12.31
N ALA A 99 32.27 8.00 -11.16
CA ALA A 99 33.62 7.81 -10.65
C ALA A 99 33.72 6.40 -10.04
N ALA A 100 34.72 5.64 -10.50
CA ALA A 100 34.89 4.22 -10.25
C ALA A 100 34.99 3.88 -8.74
N ALA A 101 34.24 2.86 -8.29
CA ALA A 101 34.44 2.21 -7.00
C ALA A 101 33.98 0.73 -7.03
N LYS A 102 34.95 -0.15 -6.67
CA LYS A 102 34.91 -1.51 -6.07
C LYS A 102 33.61 -2.33 -6.13
N PRO A 103 33.64 -3.65 -6.41
CA PRO A 103 32.42 -4.47 -6.51
C PRO A 103 31.70 -4.52 -5.15
N ALA A 104 30.64 -3.74 -5.03
CA ALA A 104 29.67 -3.83 -3.96
C ALA A 104 28.54 -4.76 -4.40
N THR A 105 28.13 -5.61 -3.47
CA THR A 105 26.89 -6.42 -3.46
C THR A 105 25.71 -5.71 -4.16
N PRO A 106 24.86 -6.43 -4.91
CA PRO A 106 23.72 -5.84 -5.62
C PRO A 106 22.62 -5.43 -4.64
N GLN A 107 22.82 -4.30 -3.95
CA GLN A 107 21.85 -3.74 -3.02
C GLN A 107 22.09 -2.23 -2.84
N ALA A 108 22.06 -1.51 -3.95
CA ALA A 108 21.87 -0.07 -3.94
C ALA A 108 21.52 0.35 -5.37
N GLN A 109 20.22 0.50 -5.69
CA GLN A 109 19.64 1.57 -6.54
C GLN A 109 18.09 1.51 -6.41
N GLY A 110 17.52 2.12 -5.36
CA GLY A 110 16.06 2.29 -5.17
C GLY A 110 15.47 1.51 -3.99
N GLY A 111 14.50 2.09 -3.26
CA GLY A 111 13.73 1.36 -2.25
C GLY A 111 12.69 0.42 -2.89
N TYR A 112 12.10 -0.47 -2.10
CA TYR A 112 11.06 -1.37 -2.58
C TYR A 112 9.72 -0.64 -2.65
N PRO A 113 9.06 -0.60 -3.81
CA PRO A 113 7.74 -0.01 -3.90
C PRO A 113 6.76 -0.87 -3.09
N LEU A 114 5.98 -0.21 -2.24
CA LEU A 114 5.01 -0.81 -1.34
C LEU A 114 3.61 -0.28 -1.65
N ARG A 115 2.67 -1.21 -1.83
CA ARG A 115 1.23 -0.96 -2.00
C ARG A 115 0.43 -1.93 -1.15
N TYR A 116 -0.83 -1.61 -0.88
CA TYR A 116 -1.76 -2.54 -0.27
C TYR A 116 -3.18 -2.39 -0.81
N VAL A 117 -3.92 -3.48 -0.70
CA VAL A 117 -5.37 -3.54 -0.83
C VAL A 117 -5.91 -4.24 0.41
N LEU A 118 -6.74 -3.54 1.17
CA LEU A 118 -7.52 -4.14 2.25
C LEU A 118 -8.99 -4.09 1.82
N ASP A 119 -9.63 -5.24 1.69
CA ASP A 119 -11.04 -5.34 1.35
C ASP A 119 -11.78 -6.30 2.28
N GLN A 120 -13.11 -6.20 2.22
CA GLN A 120 -14.04 -7.07 2.93
C GLN A 120 -14.94 -7.74 1.90
N PHE A 121 -15.22 -9.03 2.11
CA PHE A 121 -16.21 -9.73 1.29
C PHE A 121 -17.61 -9.33 1.77
N SER A 122 -18.44 -8.85 0.84
CA SER A 122 -19.81 -8.40 1.11
C SER A 122 -20.59 -9.43 1.93
N ASP A 123 -21.40 -8.94 2.88
CA ASP A 123 -22.27 -9.75 3.74
C ASP A 123 -21.54 -10.82 4.57
N SER A 124 -20.24 -10.61 4.84
CA SER A 124 -19.43 -11.53 5.64
C SER A 124 -18.54 -10.78 6.64
N ASN A 125 -18.04 -11.52 7.63
CA ASN A 125 -16.99 -11.07 8.54
C ASN A 125 -15.58 -11.38 8.02
N LEU A 126 -15.44 -11.69 6.72
CA LEU A 126 -14.17 -12.05 6.09
C LEU A 126 -13.54 -10.82 5.44
N TYR A 127 -12.27 -10.61 5.77
CA TYR A 127 -11.42 -9.55 5.25
C TYR A 127 -10.22 -10.15 4.55
N ARG A 128 -9.65 -9.42 3.60
CA ARG A 128 -8.42 -9.82 2.93
C ARG A 128 -7.49 -8.63 2.82
N LEU A 129 -6.25 -8.85 3.26
CA LEU A 129 -5.15 -7.96 2.99
C LEU A 129 -4.29 -8.55 1.89
N THR A 130 -3.96 -7.74 0.89
CA THR A 130 -2.87 -7.98 -0.05
C THR A 130 -1.85 -6.87 0.05
N VAL A 131 -0.62 -7.21 0.41
CA VAL A 131 0.53 -6.30 0.43
C VAL A 131 1.42 -6.63 -0.76
N MET A 132 1.77 -5.62 -1.56
CA MET A 132 2.66 -5.77 -2.72
C MET A 132 3.98 -5.07 -2.42
N VAL A 133 5.09 -5.80 -2.54
CA VAL A 133 6.45 -5.30 -2.32
C VAL A 133 7.28 -5.63 -3.55
N GLY A 134 7.67 -4.61 -4.33
CA GLY A 134 8.33 -4.84 -5.61
C GLY A 134 7.41 -5.59 -6.58
N SER A 135 7.89 -6.73 -7.10
CA SER A 135 7.12 -7.65 -7.95
C SER A 135 6.32 -8.69 -7.16
N GLN A 136 6.54 -8.79 -5.85
CA GLN A 136 5.97 -9.86 -5.03
C GLN A 136 4.70 -9.40 -4.33
N SER A 137 3.81 -10.34 -4.05
CA SER A 137 2.60 -10.07 -3.25
C SER A 137 2.45 -11.08 -2.11
N LEU A 138 1.99 -10.57 -0.98
CA LEU A 138 1.67 -11.28 0.23
C LEU A 138 0.18 -11.10 0.51
N THR A 139 -0.57 -12.19 0.58
CA THR A 139 -2.01 -12.14 0.83
C THR A 139 -2.37 -12.99 2.04
N ARG A 140 -3.27 -12.46 2.88
CA ARG A 140 -3.84 -13.19 4.01
C ARG A 140 -5.29 -12.80 4.24
N ALA A 141 -6.11 -13.79 4.58
CA ALA A 141 -7.49 -13.59 4.99
C ALA A 141 -7.61 -13.48 6.52
N TYR A 142 -8.61 -12.73 6.99
CA TYR A 142 -8.90 -12.50 8.40
C TYR A 142 -10.40 -12.60 8.64
N LEU A 143 -10.80 -13.09 9.81
CA LEU A 143 -12.19 -13.08 10.28
C LEU A 143 -12.34 -12.07 11.40
N ALA A 144 -13.38 -11.25 11.33
CA ALA A 144 -13.82 -10.43 12.47
C ALA A 144 -14.66 -11.31 13.41
N GLN A 145 -14.16 -11.56 14.61
CA GLN A 145 -14.83 -12.36 15.64
C GLN A 145 -14.55 -11.75 17.01
N ASN A 146 -15.55 -11.71 17.89
CA ASN A 146 -15.41 -11.19 19.26
C ASN A 146 -14.76 -9.80 19.30
N ASN A 147 -15.15 -8.93 18.38
CA ASN A 147 -14.62 -7.57 18.30
C ASN A 147 -13.09 -7.49 18.08
N THR A 148 -12.50 -8.51 17.45
CA THR A 148 -11.08 -8.63 17.09
C THR A 148 -10.90 -9.24 15.70
N MET A 149 -9.75 -8.99 15.06
CA MET A 149 -9.37 -9.64 13.80
C MET A 149 -8.49 -10.86 14.07
N VAL A 150 -8.95 -12.03 13.64
CA VAL A 150 -8.18 -13.28 13.73
C VAL A 150 -7.75 -13.74 12.35
N PRO A 151 -6.50 -14.21 12.15
CA PRO A 151 -6.12 -14.72 10.85
C PRO A 151 -6.88 -16.00 10.48
N ALA A 152 -7.40 -16.04 9.26
CA ALA A 152 -8.18 -17.17 8.73
C ALA A 152 -7.33 -18.15 7.88
N GLY A 153 -6.01 -17.99 7.90
CA GLY A 153 -5.08 -18.83 7.13
C GLY A 153 -3.62 -18.39 7.29
N ALA A 154 -2.72 -19.07 6.58
CA ALA A 154 -1.32 -18.67 6.46
C ALA A 154 -1.16 -17.51 5.46
N TRP A 155 0.00 -16.85 5.49
CA TRP A 155 0.40 -15.91 4.45
C TRP A 155 0.69 -16.66 3.14
N VAL A 156 0.06 -16.25 2.06
CA VAL A 156 0.35 -16.75 0.71
C VAL A 156 1.27 -15.74 0.02
N ARG A 157 2.40 -16.21 -0.52
CA ARG A 157 3.33 -15.41 -1.31
C ARG A 157 3.23 -15.79 -2.77
N LYS A 158 3.17 -14.79 -3.65
CA LYS A 158 3.35 -14.95 -5.10
C LYS A 158 4.61 -14.21 -5.53
N GLU A 159 5.47 -14.90 -6.28
CA GLU A 159 6.73 -14.40 -6.83
C GLU A 159 6.61 -13.96 -8.28
#